data_AF-A0AAU5IPE0-F1
#
_entry.id   AF-A0AAU5IPE0-F1
#
_cell.length_a   1.000
_cell.length_b   1.000
_cell.length_c   1.000
_cell.angle_alpha   90.00
_cell.angle_beta   90.00
_cell.angle_gamma   90.00
#
_symmetry.space_group_name_H-M   'P 1'
#
loop_
_entity.id
_entity.type
_entity.pdbx_description
1 polymer ?
#
loop_
_entity_poly.entity_id
_entity_poly.type
_entity_poly.pdbx_seq_one_letter_code
_entity_poly.pdbx_strand_id
1 'polypeptide(L)'
;MEPGKLGRYFLFGAHGSDSPDRGEVTRTAVAKAARLHGRALGRDEVYVVGDTPLDIEAAHAANATAIGVASGHYGAKELHAAKADHVLHSLADPFPGL
;
A
#
# COMPACT_ATOMS: atom_id res chain seq x y z
N MET A 1 5.70 10.22 14.93
CA MET A 1 6.06 10.90 13.68
C MET A 1 5.44 12.29 13.69
N GLU A 2 6.22 13.32 13.33
CA GLU A 2 5.73 14.59 12.78
C GLU A 2 6.75 15.02 11.72
N PRO A 3 6.51 14.70 10.44
CA PRO A 3 6.12 15.76 9.49
C PRO A 3 4.90 15.38 8.63
N GLY A 4 3.93 16.29 8.55
CA GLY A 4 2.68 16.19 7.78
C GLY A 4 1.40 16.18 8.63
N LYS A 5 1.48 15.95 9.96
CA LYS A 5 0.34 15.92 10.89
C LYS A 5 -0.80 14.98 10.47
N LEU A 6 -0.44 13.88 9.80
CA LEU A 6 -1.41 12.93 9.23
C LEU A 6 -1.88 11.86 10.22
N GLY A 7 -1.15 11.64 11.33
CA GLY A 7 -1.44 10.55 12.27
C GLY A 7 -2.87 10.55 12.81
N ARG A 8 -3.52 11.72 12.88
CA ARG A 8 -4.92 11.85 13.33
C ARG A 8 -5.95 11.16 12.43
N TYR A 9 -5.60 10.82 11.19
CA TYR A 9 -6.48 10.14 10.24
C TYR A 9 -6.36 8.61 10.29
N PHE A 10 -5.34 8.09 10.97
CA PHE A 10 -5.04 6.66 10.98
C PHE A 10 -5.17 6.11 12.39
N LEU A 11 -5.98 5.06 12.56
CA LEU A 11 -6.19 4.40 13.85
C LEU A 11 -4.97 3.55 14.28
N PHE A 12 -4.22 3.03 13.31
CA PHE A 12 -3.02 2.23 13.52
C PHE A 12 -2.08 2.36 12.32
N GLY A 13 -0.85 1.85 12.46
CA GLY A 13 0.11 1.75 11.37
C GLY A 13 1.22 0.72 11.65
N ALA A 14 2.02 0.45 10.63
CA ALA A 14 3.30 -0.25 10.72
C ALA A 14 4.34 0.58 9.96
N HIS A 15 5.56 0.63 10.48
CA HIS A 15 6.58 1.56 10.01
C HIS A 15 7.89 0.83 9.72
N GLY A 16 8.77 1.42 8.92
CA GLY A 16 10.09 0.85 8.62
C GLY A 16 10.99 0.65 9.85
N SER A 17 10.64 1.23 11.02
CA SER A 17 11.27 0.91 12.30
C SER A 17 10.96 -0.50 12.79
N ASP A 18 9.88 -1.10 12.31
CA ASP A 18 9.38 -2.39 12.76
C ASP A 18 10.10 -3.55 12.03
N SER A 19 10.53 -3.34 10.78
CA SER A 19 11.35 -4.28 10.00
C SER A 19 12.01 -3.57 8.80
N PRO A 20 13.23 -3.97 8.38
CA PRO A 20 13.83 -3.52 7.13
C PRO A 20 13.14 -4.13 5.89
N ASP A 21 12.40 -5.23 6.03
CA ASP A 21 11.62 -5.85 4.95
C ASP A 21 10.25 -5.15 4.82
N ARG A 22 10.04 -4.44 3.70
CA ARG A 22 8.78 -3.75 3.42
C ARG A 22 7.57 -4.69 3.33
N GLY A 23 7.77 -5.92 2.86
CA GLY A 23 6.74 -6.96 2.85
C GLY A 23 6.34 -7.36 4.27
N GLU A 24 7.28 -7.47 5.20
CA GLU A 24 6.97 -7.72 6.61
C GLU A 24 6.22 -6.56 7.28
N VAL A 25 6.64 -5.33 7.00
CA VAL A 25 5.94 -4.13 7.50
C VAL A 25 4.49 -4.13 7.00
N THR A 26 4.29 -4.41 5.71
CA THR A 26 2.95 -4.48 5.10
C THR A 26 2.11 -5.60 5.71
N ARG A 27 2.65 -6.82 5.84
CA ARG A 27 1.96 -7.94 6.51
C ARG A 27 1.59 -7.62 7.95
N THR A 28 2.45 -6.89 8.66
CA THR A 28 2.17 -6.44 10.05
C THR A 28 1.00 -5.46 10.10
N ALA A 29 0.91 -4.52 9.15
CA ALA A 29 -0.24 -3.62 9.04
C ALA A 29 -1.53 -4.41 8.75
N VAL A 30 -1.50 -5.36 7.82
CA VAL A 30 -2.65 -6.21 7.48
C VAL A 30 -3.11 -7.05 8.69
N ALA A 31 -2.16 -7.63 9.45
CA ALA A 31 -2.48 -8.40 10.64
C ALA A 31 -3.15 -7.53 11.74
N LYS A 32 -2.69 -6.29 11.93
CA LYS A 32 -3.32 -5.32 12.85
C LYS A 32 -4.74 -4.99 12.38
N ALA A 33 -4.94 -4.77 11.08
CA ALA A 33 -6.25 -4.52 10.49
C ALA A 33 -7.21 -5.71 10.72
N ALA A 34 -6.77 -6.93 10.41
CA ALA A 34 -7.54 -8.15 10.59
C ALA A 34 -8.01 -8.33 12.05
N ARG A 35 -7.14 -8.02 13.02
CA ARG A 35 -7.50 -8.05 14.45
C ARG A 35 -8.59 -7.04 14.80
N LEU A 36 -8.56 -5.84 14.22
CA LEU A 36 -9.59 -4.82 14.43
C LEU A 36 -10.94 -5.22 13.81
N HIS A 37 -10.91 -5.90 12.66
CA HIS A 37 -12.11 -6.43 12.00
C HIS A 37 -12.62 -7.75 12.60
N GLY A 38 -11.84 -8.41 13.47
CA GLY A 38 -12.19 -9.70 14.05
C GLY A 38 -12.16 -10.88 13.06
N ARG A 39 -11.58 -10.69 11.87
CA ARG A 39 -11.47 -11.72 10.82
C ARG A 39 -10.28 -11.45 9.90
N ALA A 40 -9.86 -12.46 9.15
CA ALA A 40 -8.91 -12.27 8.05
C ALA A 40 -9.51 -11.36 6.96
N LEU A 41 -8.65 -10.58 6.32
CA LEU A 41 -8.99 -9.72 5.18
C LEU A 41 -8.54 -10.40 3.89
N GLY A 42 -9.41 -10.38 2.88
CA GLY A 42 -9.12 -10.83 1.52
C GLY A 42 -8.20 -9.87 0.77
N ARG A 43 -7.65 -10.33 -0.35
CA ARG A 43 -6.77 -9.53 -1.22
C ARG A 43 -7.45 -8.29 -1.78
N ASP A 44 -8.72 -8.42 -2.11
CA ASP A 44 -9.61 -7.38 -2.64
C ASP A 44 -10.11 -6.41 -1.55
N GLU A 45 -9.80 -6.67 -0.28
CA GLU A 45 -10.13 -5.79 0.85
C GLU A 45 -8.92 -4.99 1.35
N VAL A 46 -7.73 -5.27 0.82
CA VAL A 46 -6.48 -4.62 1.22
C VAL A 46 -5.82 -3.99 -0.01
N TYR A 47 -5.64 -2.68 0.05
CA TYR A 47 -4.97 -1.91 -0.99
C TYR A 47 -3.66 -1.34 -0.47
N VAL A 48 -2.59 -1.50 -1.23
CA VAL A 48 -1.30 -0.85 -0.99
C VAL A 48 -1.09 0.17 -2.10
N VAL A 49 -0.96 1.44 -1.70
CA VAL A 49 -0.82 2.57 -2.62
C VAL A 49 0.60 3.11 -2.51
N GLY A 50 1.33 3.16 -3.63
CA GLY A 50 2.71 3.64 -3.66
C GLY A 50 3.17 4.04 -5.06
N ASP A 51 4.28 4.77 -5.14
CA ASP A 51 4.84 5.29 -6.39
C ASP A 51 6.11 4.53 -6.84
N THR A 52 6.50 3.46 -6.15
CA THR A 52 7.71 2.69 -6.46
C THR A 52 7.42 1.22 -6.76
N PRO A 53 8.26 0.54 -7.59
CA PRO A 53 8.19 -0.91 -7.77
C PRO A 53 8.27 -1.71 -6.47
N LEU A 54 8.98 -1.21 -5.46
CA LEU A 54 9.09 -1.87 -4.15
C LEU A 54 7.77 -1.88 -3.38
N ASP A 55 6.93 -0.86 -3.57
CA ASP A 55 5.60 -0.82 -2.95
C ASP A 55 4.68 -1.88 -3.60
N ILE A 56 4.82 -2.08 -4.92
CA ILE A 56 4.10 -3.13 -5.65
C ILE A 56 4.54 -4.53 -5.20
N GLU A 57 5.85 -4.74 -5.03
CA GLU A 57 6.38 -6.01 -4.50
C GLU A 57 5.87 -6.28 -3.08
N ALA A 58 5.92 -5.27 -2.20
CA ALA A 58 5.44 -5.38 -0.83
C ALA A 58 3.93 -5.71 -0.76
N ALA A 59 3.13 -5.12 -1.65
CA ALA A 59 1.70 -5.41 -1.77
C ALA A 59 1.46 -6.90 -2.10
N HIS A 60 2.14 -7.42 -3.13
CA HIS A 60 2.01 -8.82 -3.53
C HIS A 60 2.51 -9.77 -2.45
N ALA A 61 3.64 -9.45 -1.79
CA ALA A 61 4.18 -10.22 -0.69
C ALA A 61 3.27 -10.26 0.55
N ALA A 62 2.31 -9.33 0.64
CA ALA A 62 1.27 -9.30 1.67
C ALA A 62 -0.09 -9.81 1.18
N ASN A 63 -0.18 -10.36 -0.05
CA ASN A 63 -1.43 -10.78 -0.70
C ASN A 63 -2.48 -9.64 -0.75
N ALA A 64 -2.03 -8.42 -1.05
CA ALA A 64 -2.86 -7.24 -1.23
C ALA A 64 -2.97 -6.83 -2.70
N THR A 65 -3.92 -5.94 -3.00
CA THR A 65 -4.07 -5.28 -4.30
C THR A 65 -3.11 -4.09 -4.39
N ALA A 66 -2.25 -4.09 -5.41
CA ALA A 66 -1.21 -3.10 -5.62
C ALA A 66 -1.68 -1.94 -6.51
N ILE A 67 -1.67 -0.72 -5.98
CA ILE A 67 -2.05 0.50 -6.70
C ILE A 67 -0.80 1.37 -6.89
N GLY A 68 -0.28 1.40 -8.12
CA GLY A 68 0.84 2.25 -8.50
C GLY A 68 0.37 3.67 -8.83
N VAL A 69 1.02 4.70 -8.28
CA VAL A 69 0.69 6.10 -8.59
C VAL A 69 1.86 6.76 -9.33
N ALA A 70 1.67 7.01 -10.62
CA ALA A 70 2.67 7.54 -11.55
C ALA A 70 2.86 9.07 -11.46
N SER A 71 2.66 9.66 -10.29
CA SER A 71 2.94 11.07 -10.00
C SER A 71 4.29 11.28 -9.30
N GLY A 72 5.00 10.20 -8.97
CA GLY A 72 6.28 10.19 -8.28
C GLY A 72 7.49 10.02 -9.22
N HIS A 73 8.51 9.30 -8.76
CA HIS A 73 9.75 9.09 -9.54
C HIS A 73 9.62 8.03 -10.65
N TYR A 74 8.70 7.08 -10.50
CA TYR A 74 8.48 6.02 -11.49
C TYR A 74 7.23 6.30 -12.31
N GLY A 75 7.39 6.23 -13.63
CA GLY A 75 6.29 6.42 -14.56
C GLY A 75 5.34 5.21 -14.61
N ALA A 76 4.22 5.41 -15.31
CA ALA A 76 3.21 4.36 -15.45
C ALA A 76 3.76 3.09 -16.10
N LYS A 77 4.72 3.19 -17.03
CA LYS A 77 5.30 2.03 -17.71
C LYS A 77 6.09 1.16 -16.74
N GLU A 78 6.88 1.78 -15.87
CA GLU A 78 7.69 1.12 -14.86
C GLU A 78 6.80 0.42 -13.81
N LEU A 79 5.72 1.07 -13.39
CA LEU A 79 4.76 0.50 -12.44
C LEU A 79 3.98 -0.67 -13.04
N HIS A 80 3.59 -0.60 -14.32
CA HIS A 80 3.03 -1.75 -15.03
C HIS A 80 4.05 -2.89 -15.17
N ALA A 81 5.32 -2.59 -15.46
CA ALA A 81 6.38 -3.60 -15.54
C ALA A 81 6.64 -4.29 -14.19
N ALA A 82 6.47 -3.55 -13.08
CA ALA A 82 6.47 -4.10 -11.72
C ALA A 82 5.21 -4.92 -11.39
N LYS A 83 4.25 -5.01 -12.32
CA LYS A 83 2.98 -5.75 -12.23
C LYS A 83 1.97 -5.16 -11.25
N ALA A 84 1.91 -3.82 -11.12
CA ALA A 84 0.82 -3.19 -10.36
C ALA A 84 -0.55 -3.66 -10.89
N ASP A 85 -1.49 -3.96 -9.99
CA ASP A 85 -2.86 -4.35 -10.38
C ASP A 85 -3.59 -3.18 -11.06
N HIS A 86 -3.35 -1.97 -10.55
CA HIS A 86 -3.84 -0.73 -11.14
C HIS A 86 -2.74 0.33 -11.15
N VAL A 87 -2.77 1.20 -12.15
CA VAL A 87 -1.89 2.36 -12.22
C VAL A 87 -2.73 3.63 -12.39
N LEU A 88 -2.53 4.57 -11.48
CA LEU A 88 -3.11 5.91 -11.51
C LEU A 88 -2.06 6.91 -11.98
N HIS A 89 -2.46 7.99 -12.65
CA HIS A 89 -1.55 9.07 -13.02
C HIS A 89 -1.37 10.08 -11.88
N SER A 90 -2.37 10.20 -11.01
CA SER A 90 -2.39 11.13 -9.88
C SER A 90 -3.26 10.60 -8.74
N LEU A 91 -3.00 11.04 -7.51
CA LEU A 91 -3.91 10.84 -6.37
C LEU A 91 -5.25 11.59 -6.50
N ALA A 92 -5.37 12.49 -7.49
CA ALA A 92 -6.63 13.13 -7.85
C ALA A 92 -7.51 12.25 -8.75
N ASP A 93 -6.96 11.18 -9.33
CA ASP A 93 -7.72 10.26 -10.17
C ASP A 93 -8.66 9.40 -9.30
N PRO A 94 -9.81 8.96 -9.84
CA PRO A 94 -10.72 8.07 -9.13
C PRO A 94 -10.02 6.78 -8.68
N PHE A 95 -10.29 6.37 -7.44
CA PHE A 95 -9.72 5.13 -6.91
C PHE A 95 -10.43 3.90 -7.52
N PRO A 96 -9.70 2.85 -7.93
CA PRO A 96 -10.32 1.69 -8.56
C PRO A 96 -11.33 1.00 -7.63
N GLY A 97 -12.55 0.76 -8.14
CA GLY A 97 -13.58 0.01 -7.40
C GLY A 97 -14.37 0.83 -6.37
N LEU A 98 -14.18 2.16 -6.31
CA LEU A 98 -14.98 3.10 -5.53
C LEU A 98 -15.83 4.02 -6.42
#